data_AF-E6ZMD6-F1
#
_entry.id   AF-E6ZMD6-F1
#
_cell.length_a   1.000
_cell.length_b   1.000
_cell.length_c   1.000
_cell.angle_alpha   90.00
_cell.angle_beta   90.00
_cell.angle_gamma   90.00
#
_symmetry.space_group_name_H-M   'P 1'
#
loop_
_entity.id
_entity.type
_entity.pdbx_description
1 polymer ?
#
loop_
_entity_poly.entity_id
_entity_poly.type
_entity_poly.pdbx_seq_one_letter_code
_entity_poly.pdbx_strand_id
1 'polypeptide(L)'
;MVDSNTKAATPTSGSNDGDDTRQQHDDNDESNRQRIASIASRFGGLAAQASTQAAHKGTQTAADAGQQVAEAVKSTRTAAAHQTAGLLQAMALTTKNAFSSADKEKHANNTSSSSKAWYEYESPLHARRRLAEYESPLHARRRLAAIASQLGLATSSAQQAPSLLAALSSSSTSSRSPSASSSKASAEKWATVALPDYKHLPSHGGWPGCAWDVWGPGDQLGTINLLTESLVLKATKEQVKIGRTVSLNWPVHLPAEPFFRRKALTHKPFGKGGPGYTGPRDAYIAGVRAKQPDVVVRSDDKVPVCDEILELNTQSGSQWDGLRHFGHQPLNVFYGGASRASIQDTFDDTSPQPADPQAWDSEQAKKRNALGIHHLAQHGICGRGVLLDVFDYLSHHGTHHVKRDDYEWSHWQAYGGGKGYDPRTGFRITVDDLLATAKHQNVTLRRGDILLVRSGFTARYYSLTPAERAEWSNPAPASGRAGMEFAGVEQSDAMKAFLWDHHFAAVAGDSPAFEARPTKQGECMLHETLLAMWGMPIGELFDLEALAQTCKEQGRWSFYFSSWPLNLFGGVASCANASATF
;
A
#
# COMPACT_ATOMS: atom_id res chain seq x y z
N MET A 1 -26.15 59.70 -12.02
CA MET A 1 -27.01 60.87 -12.30
C MET A 1 -28.42 60.38 -12.02
N VAL A 2 -29.01 60.68 -10.86
CA VAL A 2 -29.49 62.02 -10.45
C VAL A 2 -30.57 62.49 -11.43
N ASP A 3 -31.81 62.78 -11.06
CA ASP A 3 -32.68 62.60 -9.89
C ASP A 3 -33.94 63.43 -10.25
N SER A 4 -35.11 63.12 -9.70
CA SER A 4 -36.15 64.13 -9.38
C SER A 4 -37.26 63.49 -8.55
N ASN A 5 -37.91 64.27 -7.69
CA ASN A 5 -38.63 63.74 -6.53
C ASN A 5 -39.80 64.64 -6.10
N THR A 6 -40.71 64.08 -5.29
CA THR A 6 -41.67 64.74 -4.39
C THR A 6 -42.76 65.70 -4.92
N LYS A 7 -44.03 65.32 -4.62
CA LYS A 7 -45.10 66.12 -3.95
C LYS A 7 -45.73 67.35 -4.68
N ALA A 8 -46.88 67.90 -4.27
CA ALA A 8 -48.18 67.38 -3.77
C ALA A 8 -49.11 68.59 -3.40
N ALA A 9 -50.39 68.62 -3.79
CA ALA A 9 -51.46 69.41 -3.13
C ALA A 9 -52.90 69.14 -3.68
N THR A 10 -53.90 69.37 -2.82
CA THR A 10 -55.39 69.36 -2.97
C THR A 10 -55.93 70.71 -3.51
N PRO A 11 -57.26 70.96 -3.79
CA PRO A 11 -58.47 70.33 -3.19
C PRO A 11 -59.77 70.12 -4.02
N THR A 12 -60.70 69.32 -3.45
CA THR A 12 -62.20 69.31 -3.49
C THR A 12 -62.97 69.96 -4.68
N SER A 13 -64.03 69.35 -5.24
CA SER A 13 -65.28 68.97 -4.54
C SER A 13 -66.31 68.20 -5.43
N GLY A 14 -67.17 67.38 -4.79
CA GLY A 14 -68.39 66.74 -5.37
C GLY A 14 -68.19 65.55 -6.33
N SER A 15 -69.07 64.54 -6.43
CA SER A 15 -70.24 64.13 -5.61
C SER A 15 -70.71 62.72 -6.02
N ASN A 16 -71.12 61.84 -5.08
CA ASN A 16 -71.92 60.59 -5.25
C ASN A 16 -71.36 59.51 -6.23
N ASP A 17 -71.40 58.19 -5.98
CA ASP A 17 -72.19 57.32 -5.08
C ASP A 17 -71.37 56.09 -4.61
N GLY A 18 -71.87 55.38 -3.59
CA GLY A 18 -71.62 53.94 -3.39
C GLY A 18 -70.46 53.53 -2.47
N ASP A 19 -70.78 53.15 -1.22
CA ASP A 19 -69.89 52.44 -0.30
C ASP A 19 -70.67 51.46 0.59
N ASP A 20 -70.60 50.16 0.30
CA ASP A 20 -71.11 49.07 1.17
C ASP A 20 -70.52 47.68 0.86
N THR A 21 -69.36 47.61 0.17
CA THR A 21 -68.80 46.34 -0.36
C THR A 21 -67.35 46.07 0.00
N ARG A 22 -66.67 46.99 0.71
CA ARG A 22 -65.22 46.85 0.96
C ARG A 22 -64.84 46.14 2.25
N GLN A 23 -65.68 46.14 3.29
CA GLN A 23 -65.35 45.52 4.58
C GLN A 23 -65.46 43.98 4.58
N GLN A 24 -66.38 43.38 3.81
CA GLN A 24 -66.59 41.92 3.84
C GLN A 24 -65.47 41.09 3.17
N HIS A 25 -64.55 41.73 2.45
CA HIS A 25 -63.54 41.03 1.65
C HIS A 25 -62.22 40.79 2.39
N ASP A 26 -61.84 41.66 3.33
CA ASP A 26 -60.60 41.55 4.11
C ASP A 26 -60.73 40.55 5.28
N ASP A 27 -61.88 40.54 5.98
CA ASP A 27 -62.16 39.61 7.10
C ASP A 27 -62.07 38.14 6.69
N ASN A 28 -62.46 37.82 5.45
CA ASN A 28 -62.38 36.45 4.92
C ASN A 28 -60.93 36.00 4.67
N ASP A 29 -60.04 36.91 4.25
CA ASP A 29 -58.66 36.56 3.91
C ASP A 29 -57.82 36.36 5.18
N GLU A 30 -58.04 37.19 6.20
CA GLU A 30 -57.41 37.03 7.52
C GLU A 30 -57.91 35.75 8.24
N SER A 31 -59.22 35.47 8.18
CA SER A 31 -59.81 34.20 8.66
C SER A 31 -59.16 32.96 8.00
N ASN A 32 -58.90 33.01 6.69
CA ASN A 32 -58.22 31.92 5.99
C ASN A 32 -56.73 31.80 6.37
N ARG A 33 -56.00 32.91 6.53
CA ARG A 33 -54.60 32.90 7.00
C ARG A 33 -54.48 32.27 8.39
N GLN A 34 -55.37 32.61 9.32
CA GLN A 34 -55.39 32.04 10.67
C GLN A 34 -55.72 30.53 10.67
N ARG A 35 -56.61 30.08 9.77
CA ARG A 35 -56.88 28.64 9.57
C ARG A 35 -55.65 27.89 9.03
N ILE A 36 -54.96 28.45 8.03
CA ILE A 36 -53.73 27.87 7.46
C ILE A 36 -52.63 27.79 8.51
N ALA A 37 -52.44 28.85 9.32
CA ALA A 37 -51.49 28.85 10.43
C ALA A 37 -51.83 27.80 11.50
N SER A 38 -53.11 27.62 11.84
CA SER A 38 -53.56 26.56 12.77
C SER A 38 -53.26 25.16 12.24
N ILE A 39 -53.42 24.93 10.94
CA ILE A 39 -53.13 23.63 10.30
C ILE A 39 -51.61 23.38 10.26
N ALA A 40 -50.81 24.37 9.84
CA ALA A 40 -49.35 24.28 9.84
C ALA A 40 -48.77 24.01 11.23
N SER A 41 -49.30 24.67 12.27
CA SER A 41 -48.93 24.43 13.67
C SER A 41 -49.20 22.99 14.11
N ARG A 42 -50.37 22.43 13.77
CA ARG A 42 -50.72 21.02 14.09
C ARG A 42 -49.80 20.03 13.37
N PHE A 43 -49.47 20.25 12.10
CA PHE A 43 -48.51 19.42 11.38
C PHE A 43 -47.10 19.52 11.96
N GLY A 44 -46.65 20.72 12.36
CA GLY A 44 -45.38 20.91 13.06
C GLY A 44 -45.32 20.15 14.39
N GLY A 45 -46.39 20.20 15.19
CA GLY A 45 -46.51 19.45 16.45
C GLY A 45 -46.47 17.92 16.25
N LEU A 46 -47.16 17.40 15.23
CA LEU A 46 -47.14 15.98 14.89
C LEU A 46 -45.77 15.53 14.38
N ALA A 47 -45.10 16.34 13.54
CA ALA A 47 -43.74 16.05 13.07
C ALA A 47 -42.72 16.06 14.23
N ALA A 48 -42.84 17.00 15.18
CA ALA A 48 -42.03 17.03 16.38
C ALA A 48 -42.25 15.78 17.24
N GLN A 49 -43.50 15.40 17.53
CA GLN A 49 -43.81 14.19 18.31
C GLN A 49 -43.31 12.91 17.64
N ALA A 50 -43.45 12.78 16.31
CA ALA A 50 -42.92 11.64 15.56
C ALA A 50 -41.38 11.58 15.64
N SER A 51 -40.71 12.72 15.53
CA SER A 51 -39.25 12.83 15.70
C SER A 51 -38.80 12.44 17.11
N THR A 52 -39.50 12.91 18.15
CA THR A 52 -39.20 12.55 19.55
C THR A 52 -39.44 11.06 19.82
N GLN A 53 -40.50 10.45 19.28
CA GLN A 53 -40.72 9.00 19.39
C GLN A 53 -39.67 8.18 18.63
N ALA A 54 -39.24 8.64 17.46
CA ALA A 54 -38.15 8.01 16.70
C ALA A 54 -36.82 8.08 17.47
N ALA A 55 -36.50 9.24 18.06
CA ALA A 55 -35.33 9.41 18.92
C ALA A 55 -35.37 8.49 20.15
N HIS A 56 -36.52 8.39 20.84
CA HIS A 56 -36.66 7.48 21.99
C HIS A 56 -36.54 6.00 21.61
N LYS A 57 -37.14 5.55 20.49
CA LYS A 57 -36.95 4.18 20.02
C LYS A 57 -35.49 3.91 19.62
N GLY A 58 -34.82 4.88 18.99
CA GLY A 58 -33.41 4.80 18.65
C GLY A 58 -32.51 4.63 19.87
N THR A 59 -32.72 5.44 20.92
CA THR A 59 -31.92 5.33 22.16
C THR A 59 -32.21 4.06 22.94
N GLN A 60 -33.44 3.56 22.93
CA GLN A 60 -33.80 2.32 23.63
C GLN A 60 -33.20 1.08 22.94
N THR A 61 -33.35 0.98 21.61
CA THR A 61 -32.73 -0.12 20.82
C THR A 61 -31.19 -0.13 20.95
N ALA A 62 -30.57 1.05 21.06
CA ALA A 62 -29.13 1.17 21.26
C ALA A 62 -28.68 0.71 22.67
N ALA A 63 -29.51 0.93 23.70
CA ALA A 63 -29.22 0.47 25.06
C ALA A 63 -29.29 -1.07 25.17
N ASP A 64 -30.33 -1.67 24.59
CA ASP A 64 -30.52 -3.13 24.58
C ASP A 64 -29.37 -3.86 23.83
N ALA A 65 -28.97 -3.32 22.67
CA ALA A 65 -27.80 -3.80 21.94
C ALA A 65 -26.49 -3.66 22.75
N GLY A 66 -26.34 -2.56 23.49
CA GLY A 66 -25.20 -2.33 24.39
C GLY A 66 -25.11 -3.38 25.51
N GLN A 67 -26.24 -3.80 26.09
CA GLN A 67 -26.27 -4.87 27.09
C GLN A 67 -25.86 -6.23 26.50
N GLN A 68 -26.40 -6.61 25.33
CA GLN A 68 -26.05 -7.89 24.68
C GLN A 68 -24.56 -7.98 24.34
N VAL A 69 -23.95 -6.88 23.87
CA VAL A 69 -22.50 -6.82 23.63
C VAL A 69 -21.71 -6.94 24.94
N ALA A 70 -22.15 -6.30 26.02
CA ALA A 70 -21.48 -6.41 27.33
C ALA A 70 -21.50 -7.84 27.89
N GLU A 71 -22.60 -8.58 27.72
CA GLU A 71 -22.68 -10.00 28.14
C GLU A 71 -21.80 -10.91 27.28
N ALA A 72 -21.77 -10.72 25.95
CA ALA A 72 -20.90 -11.46 25.05
C ALA A 72 -19.40 -11.26 25.37
N VAL A 73 -18.99 -10.01 25.65
CA VAL A 73 -17.63 -9.68 26.10
C VAL A 73 -17.31 -10.32 27.45
N LYS A 74 -18.24 -10.31 28.40
CA LYS A 74 -18.07 -10.95 29.72
C LYS A 74 -17.88 -12.46 29.60
N SER A 75 -18.70 -13.14 28.78
CA SER A 75 -18.59 -14.58 28.50
C SER A 75 -17.22 -14.95 27.90
N THR A 76 -16.82 -14.24 26.85
CA THR A 76 -15.53 -14.44 26.15
C THR A 76 -14.34 -14.26 27.12
N ARG A 77 -14.40 -13.26 28.00
CA ARG A 77 -13.35 -13.00 29.01
C ARG A 77 -13.21 -14.14 30.02
N THR A 78 -14.32 -14.76 30.43
CA THR A 78 -14.30 -15.94 31.32
C THR A 78 -13.70 -17.18 30.64
N ALA A 79 -14.02 -17.42 29.36
CA ALA A 79 -13.45 -18.53 28.60
C ALA A 79 -11.91 -18.42 28.46
N ALA A 80 -11.41 -17.22 28.11
CA ALA A 80 -9.97 -16.96 28.00
C ALA A 80 -9.21 -17.16 29.33
N ALA A 81 -9.83 -16.81 30.46
CA ALA A 81 -9.24 -17.01 31.79
C ALA A 81 -9.03 -18.50 32.11
N HIS A 82 -10.03 -19.36 31.85
CA HIS A 82 -9.90 -20.80 32.08
C HIS A 82 -8.85 -21.46 31.18
N GLN A 83 -8.75 -21.07 29.90
CA GLN A 83 -7.71 -21.58 29.00
C GLN A 83 -6.30 -21.19 29.47
N THR A 84 -6.13 -19.97 29.96
CA THR A 84 -4.85 -19.47 30.49
C THR A 84 -4.42 -20.26 31.74
N ALA A 85 -5.35 -20.58 32.64
CA ALA A 85 -5.08 -21.38 33.83
C ALA A 85 -4.59 -22.80 33.50
N GLY A 86 -5.24 -23.47 32.52
CA GLY A 86 -4.82 -24.79 32.05
C GLY A 86 -3.41 -24.80 31.43
N LEU A 87 -3.05 -23.77 30.66
CA LEU A 87 -1.70 -23.64 30.09
C LEU A 87 -0.61 -23.51 31.16
N LEU A 88 -0.86 -22.69 32.19
CA LEU A 88 0.08 -22.49 33.30
C LEU A 88 0.29 -23.78 34.10
N GLN A 89 -0.76 -24.58 34.29
CA GLN A 89 -0.67 -25.86 34.99
C GLN A 89 0.15 -26.90 34.20
N ALA A 90 0.10 -26.88 32.87
CA ALA A 90 0.98 -27.70 32.02
C ALA A 90 2.46 -27.26 32.09
N MET A 91 2.75 -25.95 32.16
CA MET A 91 4.12 -25.42 32.28
C MET A 91 4.82 -25.78 33.60
N ALA A 92 4.04 -26.01 34.67
CA ALA A 92 4.56 -26.46 35.96
C ALA A 92 5.10 -27.91 35.93
N LEU A 93 4.71 -28.71 34.93
CA LEU A 93 5.13 -30.11 34.79
C LEU A 93 6.40 -30.27 33.93
N THR A 94 6.60 -29.41 32.93
CA THR A 94 7.73 -29.54 31.97
C THR A 94 9.04 -28.94 32.48
N THR A 95 9.00 -28.08 33.50
CA THR A 95 10.17 -27.30 33.96
C THR A 95 11.10 -28.04 34.93
N LYS A 96 10.84 -29.31 35.26
CA LYS A 96 11.63 -30.08 36.25
C LYS A 96 12.83 -30.88 35.73
N ASN A 97 12.98 -31.07 34.41
CA ASN A 97 13.83 -32.14 33.85
C ASN A 97 15.10 -31.69 33.07
N ALA A 98 15.54 -30.42 33.17
CA ALA A 98 16.57 -29.88 32.26
C ALA A 98 17.68 -29.06 32.94
N PHE A 99 18.57 -29.72 33.71
CA PHE A 99 19.83 -29.10 34.19
C PHE A 99 20.94 -30.14 34.51
N SER A 100 21.85 -30.39 33.56
CA SER A 100 23.18 -30.99 33.81
C SER A 100 24.11 -30.91 32.59
N SER A 101 25.31 -30.33 32.72
CA SER A 101 26.56 -30.48 31.90
C SER A 101 26.50 -30.30 30.35
N ALA A 102 27.45 -29.70 29.62
CA ALA A 102 28.71 -28.96 29.87
C ALA A 102 29.05 -28.15 28.56
N ASP A 103 30.25 -27.71 28.12
CA ASP A 103 31.65 -27.74 28.59
C ASP A 103 32.46 -26.54 28.00
N LYS A 104 33.76 -26.71 27.60
CA LYS A 104 34.70 -25.63 27.22
C LYS A 104 35.68 -25.93 26.04
N GLU A 105 36.34 -24.85 25.58
CA GLU A 105 37.66 -24.75 24.89
C GLU A 105 37.87 -25.21 23.42
N LYS A 106 38.38 -24.29 22.55
CA LYS A 106 39.78 -24.29 22.02
C LYS A 106 40.19 -23.09 21.12
N HIS A 107 41.51 -23.01 20.87
CA HIS A 107 42.36 -22.01 20.17
C HIS A 107 41.92 -21.58 18.74
N ALA A 108 42.36 -20.47 18.10
CA ALA A 108 43.45 -19.47 18.21
C ALA A 108 44.64 -19.62 17.21
N ASN A 109 45.20 -18.46 16.80
CA ASN A 109 46.33 -18.17 15.87
C ASN A 109 46.14 -18.41 14.34
N ASN A 110 46.26 -17.35 13.52
CA ASN A 110 47.50 -16.98 12.79
C ASN A 110 47.38 -15.57 12.14
N THR A 111 48.49 -14.95 11.72
CA THR A 111 48.53 -13.57 11.17
C THR A 111 49.69 -13.29 10.20
N SER A 112 49.44 -12.74 8.99
CA SER A 112 50.35 -11.79 8.31
C SER A 112 49.72 -11.08 7.09
N SER A 113 50.08 -9.81 6.94
CA SER A 113 49.93 -8.84 5.84
C SER A 113 50.12 -9.31 4.38
N SER A 114 49.74 -8.56 3.32
CA SER A 114 48.73 -7.48 3.13
C SER A 114 48.78 -6.94 1.68
N SER A 115 47.64 -6.67 1.05
CA SER A 115 47.56 -5.81 -0.15
C SER A 115 46.21 -5.09 -0.18
N LYS A 116 46.18 -3.79 0.12
CA LYS A 116 44.92 -3.04 0.29
C LYS A 116 44.21 -2.78 -1.06
N ALA A 117 43.02 -3.35 -1.22
CA ALA A 117 41.98 -2.82 -2.09
C ALA A 117 40.97 -2.02 -1.27
N TRP A 118 40.54 -0.84 -1.75
CA TRP A 118 39.55 0.00 -1.07
C TRP A 118 38.11 -0.43 -1.38
N TYR A 119 37.71 -1.66 -0.99
CA TYR A 119 36.29 -2.04 -0.80
C TYR A 119 36.13 -3.41 -0.11
N GLU A 120 36.63 -3.55 1.12
CA GLU A 120 36.36 -4.72 1.97
C GLU A 120 35.60 -4.31 3.24
N TYR A 121 34.32 -4.66 3.30
CA TYR A 121 33.50 -4.59 4.51
C TYR A 121 32.99 -6.01 4.82
N GLU A 122 33.64 -6.71 5.74
CA GLU A 122 33.14 -7.99 6.26
C GLU A 122 31.73 -7.78 6.83
N SER A 123 30.75 -8.54 6.34
CA SER A 123 29.39 -8.43 6.87
C SER A 123 29.34 -8.93 8.33
N PRO A 124 28.72 -8.20 9.28
CA PRO A 124 28.61 -8.64 10.68
C PRO A 124 27.90 -9.99 10.91
N LEU A 125 27.29 -10.56 9.86
CA LEU A 125 26.72 -11.91 9.85
C LEU A 125 27.81 -13.01 9.81
N HIS A 126 28.92 -12.81 9.10
CA HIS A 126 30.02 -13.78 9.07
C HIS A 126 30.68 -13.93 10.45
N ALA A 127 30.87 -12.83 11.17
CA ALA A 127 31.36 -12.86 12.55
C ALA A 127 30.44 -13.64 13.51
N ARG A 128 29.13 -13.66 13.26
CA ARG A 128 28.12 -14.33 14.12
C ARG A 128 28.03 -15.85 13.95
N ARG A 129 28.54 -16.44 12.85
CA ARG A 129 28.51 -17.90 12.63
C ARG A 129 29.28 -18.73 13.66
N ARG A 130 30.12 -18.11 14.51
CA ARG A 130 30.85 -18.80 15.61
C ARG A 130 30.11 -18.88 16.95
N LEU A 131 28.86 -18.40 17.06
CA LEU A 131 28.10 -18.34 18.32
C LEU A 131 26.63 -18.78 18.18
N ALA A 132 26.35 -19.71 17.24
CA ALA A 132 24.98 -20.10 16.86
C ALA A 132 24.66 -21.59 17.10
N GLU A 133 25.13 -22.14 18.22
CA GLU A 133 24.61 -23.38 18.80
C GLU A 133 24.00 -23.07 20.17
N TYR A 134 22.97 -23.85 20.56
CA TYR A 134 22.03 -23.62 21.67
C TYR A 134 21.02 -22.46 21.51
N GLU A 135 19.73 -22.82 21.38
CA GLU A 135 18.61 -21.88 21.51
C GLU A 135 18.38 -21.54 22.99
N SER A 136 18.47 -20.27 23.37
CA SER A 136 18.32 -19.87 24.78
C SER A 136 16.83 -19.76 25.21
N PRO A 137 16.47 -20.10 26.45
CA PRO A 137 15.09 -20.02 26.95
C PRO A 137 14.42 -18.64 26.87
N LEU A 138 15.21 -17.58 26.63
CA LEU A 138 14.72 -16.23 26.37
C LEU A 138 14.01 -16.09 25.01
N HIS A 139 14.42 -16.83 23.97
CA HIS A 139 13.75 -16.78 22.66
C HIS A 139 12.36 -17.43 22.70
N ALA A 140 12.24 -18.61 23.31
CA ALA A 140 10.95 -19.27 23.51
C ALA A 140 9.95 -18.38 24.29
N ARG A 141 10.40 -17.74 25.38
CA ARG A 141 9.58 -16.79 26.15
C ARG A 141 9.16 -15.56 25.34
N ARG A 142 10.04 -15.02 24.49
CA ARG A 142 9.72 -13.86 23.62
C ARG A 142 8.68 -14.19 22.55
N ARG A 143 8.75 -15.38 21.93
CA ARG A 143 7.72 -15.85 20.98
C ARG A 143 6.33 -15.95 21.64
N LEU A 144 6.25 -16.53 22.85
CA LEU A 144 4.97 -16.66 23.57
C LEU A 144 4.41 -15.30 24.02
N ALA A 145 5.26 -14.35 24.42
CA ALA A 145 4.83 -12.99 24.76
C ALA A 145 4.23 -12.25 23.55
N ALA A 146 4.75 -12.46 22.34
CA ALA A 146 4.19 -11.87 21.12
C ALA A 146 2.77 -12.39 20.82
N ILE A 147 2.54 -13.70 20.98
CA ILE A 147 1.22 -14.33 20.80
C ILE A 147 0.20 -13.78 21.81
N ALA A 148 0.60 -13.63 23.08
CA ALA A 148 -0.26 -13.02 24.11
C ALA A 148 -0.60 -11.54 23.79
N SER A 149 0.34 -10.79 23.22
CA SER A 149 0.13 -9.39 22.81
C SER A 149 -0.89 -9.27 21.66
N GLN A 150 -0.81 -10.16 20.66
CA GLN A 150 -1.77 -10.18 19.54
C GLN A 150 -3.21 -10.46 20.01
N LEU A 151 -3.40 -11.33 21.02
CA LEU A 151 -4.71 -11.56 21.64
C LEU A 151 -5.20 -10.37 22.46
N GLY A 152 -4.31 -9.58 23.07
CA GLY A 152 -4.65 -8.35 23.79
C GLY A 152 -5.20 -7.25 22.87
N LEU A 153 -4.60 -7.05 21.70
CA LEU A 153 -4.96 -6.02 20.73
C LEU A 153 -6.39 -6.17 20.16
N ALA A 154 -6.95 -7.38 20.18
CA ALA A 154 -8.34 -7.62 19.79
C ALA A 154 -9.37 -7.02 20.78
N THR A 155 -8.95 -6.55 21.96
CA THR A 155 -9.85 -6.03 23.01
C THR A 155 -9.85 -4.51 23.15
N SER A 156 -8.83 -3.80 22.62
CA SER A 156 -8.71 -2.34 22.73
C SER A 156 -9.47 -1.58 21.65
N SER A 157 -9.56 -2.14 20.43
CA SER A 157 -10.26 -1.54 19.28
C SER A 157 -11.77 -1.35 19.51
N ALA A 158 -12.38 -2.10 20.44
CA ALA A 158 -13.78 -1.93 20.82
C ALA A 158 -14.09 -0.63 21.61
N GLN A 159 -13.08 0.04 22.19
CA GLN A 159 -13.32 1.19 23.10
C GLN A 159 -13.39 2.56 22.40
N GLN A 160 -13.00 2.68 21.13
CA GLN A 160 -12.82 3.99 20.47
C GLN A 160 -13.92 4.37 19.45
N ALA A 161 -14.88 3.49 19.19
CA ALA A 161 -15.95 3.75 18.21
C ALA A 161 -16.85 4.98 18.52
N PRO A 162 -17.24 5.28 19.79
CA PRO A 162 -18.20 6.37 20.06
C PRO A 162 -17.67 7.78 19.80
N SER A 163 -16.36 8.03 19.97
CA SER A 163 -15.79 9.38 19.87
C SER A 163 -15.59 9.85 18.42
N LEU A 164 -15.36 8.92 17.48
CA LEU A 164 -15.20 9.23 16.06
C LEU A 164 -16.49 9.76 15.41
N LEU A 165 -17.65 9.24 15.80
CA LEU A 165 -18.95 9.67 15.25
C LEU A 165 -19.31 11.12 15.63
N ALA A 166 -18.93 11.57 16.83
CA ALA A 166 -19.21 12.94 17.28
C ALA A 166 -18.35 14.00 16.56
N ALA A 167 -17.12 13.64 16.17
CA ALA A 167 -16.20 14.56 15.47
C ALA A 167 -16.64 14.88 14.03
N LEU A 168 -17.33 13.94 13.37
CA LEU A 168 -17.79 14.08 11.97
C LEU A 168 -19.00 15.02 11.83
N SER A 169 -19.69 15.36 12.91
CA SER A 169 -20.90 16.19 12.90
C SER A 169 -20.68 17.70 13.04
N SER A 170 -19.45 18.19 13.24
CA SER A 170 -19.20 19.58 13.69
C SER A 170 -18.30 20.45 12.80
N SER A 171 -17.99 20.05 11.56
CA SER A 171 -17.09 20.80 10.67
C SER A 171 -17.72 21.16 9.31
N SER A 172 -18.48 22.27 9.28
CA SER A 172 -19.05 22.83 8.04
C SER A 172 -18.73 24.33 7.89
N THR A 173 -17.49 24.65 7.49
CA THR A 173 -17.06 26.00 7.12
C THR A 173 -16.53 26.02 5.70
N SER A 174 -17.11 26.89 4.87
CA SER A 174 -16.75 27.02 3.45
C SER A 174 -15.52 27.91 3.29
N SER A 175 -14.47 27.39 2.64
CA SER A 175 -13.41 28.18 2.02
C SER A 175 -13.35 27.85 0.52
N ARG A 176 -13.09 28.86 -0.31
CA ARG A 176 -13.40 28.81 -1.75
C ARG A 176 -12.12 28.81 -2.59
N SER A 177 -11.53 27.62 -2.76
CA SER A 177 -10.31 27.43 -3.56
C SER A 177 -10.53 27.62 -5.07
N PRO A 178 -9.49 27.96 -5.86
CA PRO A 178 -9.64 28.20 -7.31
C PRO A 178 -9.88 26.93 -8.14
N SER A 179 -10.75 27.05 -9.15
CA SER A 179 -10.78 26.26 -10.40
C SER A 179 -10.52 24.73 -10.37
N ALA A 180 -10.97 24.01 -9.33
CA ALA A 180 -10.87 22.54 -9.26
C ALA A 180 -11.74 21.77 -10.30
N SER A 181 -12.47 22.47 -11.18
CA SER A 181 -13.38 21.87 -12.17
C SER A 181 -12.67 21.35 -13.43
N SER A 182 -11.62 22.03 -13.91
CA SER A 182 -10.89 21.62 -15.11
C SER A 182 -10.02 20.38 -14.85
N SER A 183 -9.33 20.33 -13.71
CA SER A 183 -8.47 19.20 -13.34
C SER A 183 -9.25 17.90 -13.13
N LYS A 184 -10.40 17.95 -12.43
CA LYS A 184 -11.30 16.79 -12.29
C LYS A 184 -11.86 16.32 -13.64
N ALA A 185 -12.27 17.23 -14.51
CA ALA A 185 -12.70 16.89 -15.86
C ALA A 185 -11.57 16.26 -16.70
N SER A 186 -10.32 16.72 -16.56
CA SER A 186 -9.18 16.14 -17.27
C SER A 186 -8.68 14.81 -16.69
N ALA A 187 -8.96 14.50 -15.42
CA ALA A 187 -8.66 13.20 -14.82
C ALA A 187 -9.71 12.15 -15.22
N GLU A 188 -11.00 12.47 -15.10
CA GLU A 188 -12.08 11.52 -15.40
C GLU A 188 -12.16 11.10 -16.88
N LYS A 189 -11.55 11.86 -17.81
CA LYS A 189 -11.45 11.44 -19.22
C LYS A 189 -10.79 10.06 -19.36
N TRP A 190 -9.82 9.71 -18.50
CA TRP A 190 -9.06 8.45 -18.61
C TRP A 190 -9.93 7.21 -18.37
N ALA A 191 -11.05 7.35 -17.65
CA ALA A 191 -12.01 6.27 -17.45
C ALA A 191 -12.66 5.78 -18.76
N THR A 192 -12.79 6.65 -19.77
CA THR A 192 -13.62 6.38 -20.97
C THR A 192 -12.96 6.70 -22.32
N VAL A 193 -11.90 7.51 -22.36
CA VAL A 193 -11.23 7.91 -23.62
C VAL A 193 -10.65 6.71 -24.37
N ALA A 194 -10.74 6.68 -25.70
CA ALA A 194 -10.00 5.69 -26.48
C ALA A 194 -8.49 5.91 -26.30
N LEU A 195 -7.77 4.87 -25.92
CA LEU A 195 -6.31 4.85 -25.89
C LEU A 195 -5.82 4.05 -27.12
N PRO A 196 -4.65 4.37 -27.69
CA PRO A 196 -4.11 3.61 -28.82
C PRO A 196 -3.69 2.20 -28.38
N ASP A 197 -3.93 1.19 -29.21
CA ASP A 197 -3.28 -0.12 -29.09
C ASP A 197 -1.74 0.01 -29.11
N TYR A 198 -1.01 -0.96 -28.55
CA TYR A 198 0.46 -1.00 -28.50
C TYR A 198 1.09 -0.81 -29.88
N LYS A 199 0.52 -1.45 -30.91
CA LYS A 199 0.95 -1.35 -32.33
C LYS A 199 0.72 0.03 -32.97
N HIS A 200 -0.04 0.90 -32.31
CA HIS A 200 -0.35 2.27 -32.75
C HIS A 200 0.35 3.34 -31.90
N LEU A 201 1.10 2.95 -30.85
CA LEU A 201 1.95 3.88 -30.10
C LEU A 201 3.10 4.39 -30.99
N PRO A 202 3.49 5.67 -30.88
CA PRO A 202 4.60 6.23 -31.64
C PRO A 202 5.94 5.55 -31.31
N SER A 203 6.86 5.60 -32.28
CA SER A 203 8.26 5.22 -32.06
C SER A 203 9.09 6.43 -31.65
N HIS A 204 9.96 6.28 -30.65
CA HIS A 204 10.92 7.31 -30.26
C HIS A 204 12.36 6.82 -30.43
N GLY A 205 13.19 7.60 -31.12
CA GLY A 205 14.61 7.28 -31.35
C GLY A 205 14.87 5.90 -32.00
N GLY A 206 13.92 5.41 -32.81
CA GLY A 206 13.96 4.09 -33.45
C GLY A 206 13.24 2.96 -32.70
N TRP A 207 12.82 3.18 -31.45
CA TRP A 207 12.16 2.17 -30.62
C TRP A 207 10.64 2.36 -30.62
N PRO A 208 9.83 1.34 -31.00
CA PRO A 208 8.38 1.43 -31.03
C PRO A 208 7.77 1.38 -29.62
N GLY A 209 6.46 1.62 -29.51
CA GLY A 209 5.74 1.39 -28.26
C GLY A 209 5.91 2.49 -27.21
N CYS A 210 6.25 3.72 -27.59
CA CYS A 210 6.44 4.83 -26.66
C CYS A 210 5.11 5.49 -26.29
N ALA A 211 4.85 5.74 -25.00
CA ALA A 211 3.59 6.32 -24.53
C ALA A 211 3.70 7.70 -23.86
N TRP A 212 4.85 8.39 -23.98
CA TRP A 212 5.08 9.68 -23.31
C TRP A 212 4.03 10.75 -23.65
N ASP A 213 3.54 10.78 -24.89
CA ASP A 213 2.50 11.74 -25.33
C ASP A 213 1.07 11.33 -24.94
N VAL A 214 0.85 10.09 -24.46
CA VAL A 214 -0.50 9.57 -24.17
C VAL A 214 -1.16 10.32 -23.02
N TRP A 215 -0.41 10.59 -21.96
CA TRP A 215 -0.93 11.20 -20.72
C TRP A 215 -0.86 12.73 -20.74
N GLY A 216 0.05 13.30 -21.54
CA GLY A 216 0.21 14.72 -21.76
C GLY A 216 1.60 15.25 -21.33
N PRO A 217 1.99 16.44 -21.83
CA PRO A 217 3.33 16.97 -21.61
C PRO A 217 3.62 17.24 -20.13
N GLY A 218 4.73 16.71 -19.63
CA GLY A 218 5.16 16.88 -18.24
C GLY A 218 4.51 15.93 -17.24
N ASP A 219 3.74 14.93 -17.68
CA ASP A 219 3.18 13.89 -16.80
C ASP A 219 4.25 13.20 -15.92
N GLN A 220 3.84 12.81 -14.71
CA GLN A 220 4.69 12.20 -13.68
C GLN A 220 4.13 10.87 -13.15
N LEU A 221 3.00 10.38 -13.69
CA LEU A 221 2.24 9.23 -13.18
C LEU A 221 2.13 8.06 -14.18
N GLY A 222 2.26 8.32 -15.48
CA GLY A 222 2.08 7.32 -16.53
C GLY A 222 0.74 6.62 -16.44
N THR A 223 0.72 5.28 -16.44
CA THR A 223 -0.52 4.50 -16.43
C THR A 223 -1.33 4.60 -15.13
N ILE A 224 -0.77 5.15 -14.06
CA ILE A 224 -1.51 5.44 -12.81
C ILE A 224 -2.62 6.49 -13.03
N ASN A 225 -2.51 7.32 -14.07
CA ASN A 225 -3.61 8.20 -14.53
C ASN A 225 -4.93 7.45 -14.82
N LEU A 226 -4.92 6.12 -15.02
CA LEU A 226 -6.11 5.29 -15.17
C LEU A 226 -6.92 5.12 -13.88
N LEU A 227 -6.36 5.40 -12.71
CA LEU A 227 -7.01 5.20 -11.40
C LEU A 227 -7.88 6.41 -11.03
N THR A 228 -8.84 6.76 -11.89
CA THR A 228 -9.73 7.92 -11.71
C THR A 228 -10.67 7.77 -10.51
N GLU A 229 -11.21 8.87 -9.98
CA GLU A 229 -12.14 8.83 -8.83
C GLU A 229 -13.35 7.94 -9.12
N SER A 230 -13.88 7.94 -10.35
CA SER A 230 -14.99 7.08 -10.75
C SER A 230 -14.62 5.60 -10.86
N LEU A 231 -13.43 5.26 -11.36
CA LEU A 231 -12.96 3.86 -11.44
C LEU A 231 -12.58 3.31 -10.07
N VAL A 232 -11.95 4.11 -9.21
CA VAL A 232 -11.68 3.74 -7.81
C VAL A 232 -13.00 3.56 -7.04
N LEU A 233 -13.95 4.50 -7.15
CA LEU A 233 -15.26 4.38 -6.51
C LEU A 233 -16.06 3.16 -7.01
N LYS A 234 -15.94 2.82 -8.29
CA LYS A 234 -16.50 1.59 -8.87
C LYS A 234 -15.84 0.35 -8.30
N ALA A 235 -14.51 0.32 -8.20
CA ALA A 235 -13.78 -0.77 -7.57
C ALA A 235 -14.19 -0.97 -6.11
N THR A 236 -14.26 0.09 -5.29
CA THR A 236 -14.71 -0.01 -3.89
C THR A 236 -16.12 -0.60 -3.80
N LYS A 237 -17.06 -0.10 -4.60
CA LYS A 237 -18.47 -0.57 -4.62
C LYS A 237 -18.63 -2.01 -5.12
N GLU A 238 -17.85 -2.43 -6.11
CA GLU A 238 -17.93 -3.79 -6.66
C GLU A 238 -17.16 -4.83 -5.85
N GLN A 239 -16.05 -4.44 -5.20
CA GLN A 239 -15.06 -5.40 -4.68
C GLN A 239 -14.97 -5.45 -3.15
N VAL A 240 -15.50 -4.46 -2.40
CA VAL A 240 -15.62 -4.56 -0.93
C VAL A 240 -17.02 -5.06 -0.58
N LYS A 241 -17.15 -6.33 -0.22
CA LYS A 241 -18.43 -7.02 0.07
C LYS A 241 -18.46 -7.68 1.44
N ILE A 242 -17.32 -8.11 1.97
CA ILE A 242 -17.22 -8.82 3.26
C ILE A 242 -16.26 -8.15 4.25
N GLY A 243 -15.43 -7.20 3.81
CA GLY A 243 -14.50 -6.47 4.67
C GLY A 243 -13.28 -7.28 5.12
N ARG A 244 -13.06 -8.48 4.56
CA ARG A 244 -11.85 -9.28 4.77
C ARG A 244 -10.70 -8.63 4.02
N THR A 245 -9.70 -8.14 4.75
CA THR A 245 -8.47 -7.56 4.19
C THR A 245 -7.30 -8.53 4.34
N VAL A 246 -6.47 -8.64 3.30
CA VAL A 246 -5.22 -9.38 3.25
C VAL A 246 -4.08 -8.38 3.04
N SER A 247 -3.03 -8.43 3.88
CA SER A 247 -1.78 -7.71 3.63
C SER A 247 -0.99 -8.44 2.54
N LEU A 248 -0.47 -7.70 1.57
CA LEU A 248 0.37 -8.24 0.49
C LEU A 248 1.87 -7.94 0.73
N ASN A 249 2.18 -7.38 1.90
CA ASN A 249 3.54 -7.09 2.33
C ASN A 249 4.18 -8.36 2.90
N TRP A 250 5.20 -8.86 2.20
CA TRP A 250 6.14 -9.84 2.73
C TRP A 250 6.88 -9.23 3.93
N PRO A 251 7.25 -10.00 4.96
CA PRO A 251 7.93 -9.45 6.13
C PRO A 251 9.24 -8.78 5.71
N VAL A 252 9.44 -7.49 6.07
CA VAL A 252 10.59 -6.65 5.66
C VAL A 252 12.00 -7.17 6.03
N HIS A 253 12.06 -8.30 6.73
CA HIS A 253 13.28 -9.06 7.01
C HIS A 253 13.60 -10.10 5.92
N LEU A 254 12.75 -10.23 4.90
CA LEU A 254 12.85 -11.19 3.80
C LEU A 254 12.90 -10.44 2.45
N PRO A 255 13.70 -10.93 1.48
CA PRO A 255 14.54 -12.12 1.57
C PRO A 255 15.79 -11.83 2.42
N ALA A 256 16.18 -12.79 3.27
CA ALA A 256 17.25 -12.59 4.25
C ALA A 256 18.61 -12.25 3.63
N GLU A 257 18.87 -12.76 2.42
CA GLU A 257 19.93 -12.32 1.51
C GLU A 257 19.24 -11.70 0.28
N PRO A 258 19.24 -10.36 0.12
CA PRO A 258 18.54 -9.73 -0.99
C PRO A 258 19.20 -9.93 -2.35
N PHE A 259 18.36 -10.07 -3.36
CA PHE A 259 18.75 -10.22 -4.75
C PHE A 259 19.43 -8.94 -5.29
N PHE A 260 20.06 -9.06 -6.46
CA PHE A 260 20.80 -7.99 -7.15
C PHE A 260 21.93 -7.35 -6.33
N ARG A 261 22.46 -8.06 -5.31
CA ARG A 261 23.44 -7.55 -4.34
C ARG A 261 22.93 -6.36 -3.51
N ARG A 262 21.60 -6.22 -3.37
CA ARG A 262 20.96 -5.20 -2.52
C ARG A 262 21.25 -5.50 -1.04
N LYS A 263 21.27 -4.48 -0.16
CA LYS A 263 21.60 -4.65 1.27
C LYS A 263 20.40 -5.17 2.07
N ALA A 264 20.63 -6.15 2.94
CA ALA A 264 19.63 -6.67 3.89
C ALA A 264 19.21 -5.61 4.93
N LEU A 265 17.95 -5.67 5.38
CA LEU A 265 17.42 -4.78 6.41
C LEU A 265 18.28 -4.83 7.68
N THR A 266 18.64 -3.66 8.21
CA THR A 266 19.18 -3.53 9.56
C THR A 266 18.13 -2.87 10.47
N HIS A 267 17.63 -3.63 11.44
CA HIS A 267 16.70 -3.16 12.47
C HIS A 267 17.43 -2.94 13.81
N LYS A 268 17.23 -1.77 14.42
CA LYS A 268 17.86 -1.33 15.68
C LYS A 268 16.81 -0.70 16.61
N PRO A 269 16.03 -1.50 17.36
CA PRO A 269 15.13 -0.97 18.38
C PRO A 269 15.90 -0.53 19.64
N PHE A 270 15.44 0.55 20.29
CA PHE A 270 16.01 1.09 21.52
C PHE A 270 14.90 1.65 22.44
N GLY A 271 15.11 1.60 23.76
CA GLY A 271 14.14 2.09 24.74
C GLY A 271 14.58 3.37 25.43
N LYS A 272 13.63 4.12 26.00
CA LYS A 272 13.89 5.18 26.99
C LYS A 272 14.33 4.60 28.34
N GLY A 273 15.45 3.88 28.34
CA GLY A 273 15.99 3.17 29.50
C GLY A 273 17.20 2.36 29.09
N GLY A 274 18.40 2.93 29.28
CA GLY A 274 19.67 2.30 28.91
C GLY A 274 20.74 3.33 28.55
N PRO A 275 22.02 2.92 28.43
CA PRO A 275 23.16 3.84 28.39
C PRO A 275 23.09 4.92 27.30
N GLY A 276 22.58 4.57 26.11
CA GLY A 276 22.46 5.49 24.98
C GLY A 276 21.41 6.60 25.13
N TYR A 277 20.43 6.44 26.03
CA TYR A 277 19.42 7.47 26.31
C TYR A 277 19.68 8.19 27.64
N THR A 278 20.00 7.44 28.69
CA THR A 278 20.15 7.97 30.06
C THR A 278 21.27 9.01 30.15
N GLY A 279 22.46 8.74 29.60
CA GLY A 279 23.60 9.68 29.68
C GLY A 279 23.33 11.06 29.05
N PRO A 280 22.94 11.14 27.76
CA PRO A 280 22.63 12.42 27.11
C PRO A 280 21.46 13.16 27.77
N ARG A 281 20.43 12.42 28.20
CA ARG A 281 19.27 12.97 28.91
C ARG A 281 19.66 13.59 30.25
N ASP A 282 20.47 12.90 31.04
CA ASP A 282 20.83 13.35 32.39
C ASP A 282 21.72 14.60 32.33
N ALA A 283 22.62 14.69 31.33
CA ALA A 283 23.36 15.90 31.03
C ALA A 283 22.45 17.08 30.65
N TYR A 284 21.41 16.84 29.83
CA TYR A 284 20.42 17.86 29.49
C TYR A 284 19.59 18.30 30.71
N ILE A 285 19.10 17.36 31.52
CA ILE A 285 18.34 17.64 32.75
C ILE A 285 19.18 18.44 33.76
N ALA A 286 20.46 18.09 33.93
CA ALA A 286 21.39 18.87 34.75
C ALA A 286 21.57 20.29 34.21
N GLY A 287 21.72 20.45 32.88
CA GLY A 287 21.82 21.75 32.22
C GLY A 287 20.56 22.61 32.33
N VAL A 288 19.37 22.01 32.39
CA VAL A 288 18.10 22.72 32.69
C VAL A 288 18.04 23.13 34.15
N ARG A 289 18.27 22.21 35.09
CA ARG A 289 18.25 22.51 36.54
C ARG A 289 19.28 23.57 36.96
N ALA A 290 20.45 23.59 36.32
CA ALA A 290 21.47 24.61 36.58
C ALA A 290 21.07 26.02 36.11
N LYS A 291 20.09 26.15 35.19
CA LYS A 291 19.56 27.43 34.69
C LYS A 291 18.22 27.81 35.33
N GLN A 292 17.44 26.81 35.74
CA GLN A 292 16.08 26.96 36.26
C GLN A 292 15.86 25.91 37.38
N PRO A 293 16.28 26.19 38.63
CA PRO A 293 16.25 25.22 39.72
C PRO A 293 14.82 24.83 40.14
N ASP A 294 13.86 25.73 39.96
CA ASP A 294 12.46 25.57 40.37
C ASP A 294 11.62 24.70 39.41
N VAL A 295 12.20 24.24 38.29
CA VAL A 295 11.50 23.43 37.30
C VAL A 295 11.38 21.98 37.79
N VAL A 296 10.15 21.57 38.09
CA VAL A 296 9.80 20.21 38.50
C VAL A 296 9.91 19.23 37.32
N VAL A 297 11.15 18.79 37.06
CA VAL A 297 11.43 17.72 36.09
C VAL A 297 10.83 16.40 36.60
N ARG A 298 9.72 15.98 35.99
CA ARG A 298 9.12 14.66 36.19
C ARG A 298 10.02 13.60 35.53
N SER A 299 10.32 12.52 36.26
CA SER A 299 11.22 11.47 35.80
C SER A 299 10.58 10.55 34.75
N ASP A 300 11.06 10.64 33.51
CA ASP A 300 10.66 9.78 32.38
C ASP A 300 11.27 8.35 32.48
N ASP A 301 12.11 8.11 33.50
CA ASP A 301 12.98 6.96 33.81
C ASP A 301 12.34 5.57 33.84
N LYS A 302 11.01 5.50 33.76
CA LYS A 302 10.23 4.24 33.83
C LYS A 302 9.08 4.20 32.81
N VAL A 303 9.00 5.17 31.90
CA VAL A 303 7.91 5.22 30.91
C VAL A 303 8.24 4.23 29.78
N PRO A 304 7.32 3.30 29.43
CA PRO A 304 7.57 2.25 28.45
C PRO A 304 7.53 2.77 27.01
N VAL A 305 8.51 3.59 26.65
CA VAL A 305 8.73 4.11 25.29
C VAL A 305 9.86 3.34 24.62
N CYS A 306 9.61 2.88 23.40
CA CYS A 306 10.61 2.30 22.51
C CYS A 306 10.52 2.98 21.15
N ASP A 307 11.68 3.34 20.61
CA ASP A 307 11.88 3.89 19.27
C ASP A 307 12.77 2.91 18.48
N GLU A 308 12.92 3.11 17.17
CA GLU A 308 13.76 2.23 16.35
C GLU A 308 14.39 2.93 15.14
N ILE A 309 15.53 2.41 14.70
CA ILE A 309 16.16 2.79 13.43
C ILE A 309 16.06 1.60 12.47
N LEU A 310 15.54 1.88 11.27
CA LEU A 310 15.57 0.99 10.12
C LEU A 310 16.58 1.54 9.10
N GLU A 311 17.51 0.71 8.67
CA GLU A 311 18.34 0.97 7.50
C GLU A 311 17.98 -0.07 6.43
N LEU A 312 17.32 0.38 5.35
CA LEU A 312 16.79 -0.45 4.29
C LEU A 312 17.26 0.04 2.91
N ASN A 313 17.41 -0.90 1.98
CA ASN A 313 17.26 -0.60 0.56
C ASN A 313 15.76 -0.81 0.20
N THR A 314 15.15 0.13 -0.52
CA THR A 314 13.71 0.09 -0.81
C THR A 314 13.30 -0.98 -1.83
N GLN A 315 14.27 -1.71 -2.40
CA GLN A 315 14.09 -2.83 -3.31
C GLN A 315 14.54 -4.19 -2.70
N SER A 316 14.64 -4.29 -1.37
CA SER A 316 15.06 -5.52 -0.65
C SER A 316 13.87 -6.31 -0.04
N GLY A 317 12.68 -6.22 -0.61
CA GLY A 317 11.44 -6.83 -0.09
C GLY A 317 10.25 -6.36 -0.93
N SER A 318 9.00 -6.51 -0.46
CA SER A 318 7.83 -6.04 -1.21
C SER A 318 7.95 -4.55 -1.56
N GLN A 319 8.04 -4.23 -2.85
CA GLN A 319 8.43 -2.90 -3.35
C GLN A 319 7.51 -2.40 -4.47
N TRP A 320 7.46 -1.08 -4.65
CA TRP A 320 7.03 -0.41 -5.87
C TRP A 320 8.21 0.35 -6.47
N ASP A 321 8.58 -0.02 -7.69
CA ASP A 321 9.58 0.71 -8.46
C ASP A 321 8.96 1.91 -9.16
N GLY A 322 9.49 3.09 -8.84
CA GLY A 322 9.08 4.36 -9.44
C GLY A 322 9.76 4.59 -10.78
N LEU A 323 9.33 5.65 -11.47
CA LEU A 323 9.78 5.96 -12.84
C LEU A 323 11.24 6.46 -12.92
N ARG A 324 11.93 6.54 -11.76
CA ARG A 324 13.38 6.73 -11.60
C ARG A 324 14.18 5.41 -11.50
N HIS A 325 13.55 4.24 -11.37
CA HIS A 325 14.27 3.01 -11.04
C HIS A 325 15.07 2.45 -12.22
N PHE A 326 14.41 2.27 -13.37
CA PHE A 326 15.01 1.71 -14.57
C PHE A 326 14.76 2.62 -15.77
N GLY A 327 15.81 2.90 -16.54
CA GLY A 327 15.75 3.69 -17.77
C GLY A 327 15.87 2.79 -19.00
N HIS A 328 15.36 3.25 -20.15
CA HIS A 328 15.50 2.58 -21.43
C HIS A 328 16.96 2.71 -21.92
N GLN A 329 17.73 1.64 -21.83
CA GLN A 329 19.19 1.66 -21.94
C GLN A 329 19.69 2.13 -23.32
N PRO A 330 19.11 1.68 -24.46
CA PRO A 330 19.52 2.15 -25.80
C PRO A 330 19.27 3.65 -26.05
N LEU A 331 18.35 4.28 -25.31
CA LEU A 331 18.04 5.70 -25.43
C LEU A 331 18.69 6.55 -24.32
N ASN A 332 19.15 5.92 -23.23
CA ASN A 332 19.74 6.57 -22.06
C ASN A 332 18.79 7.60 -21.38
N VAL A 333 17.51 7.27 -21.31
CA VAL A 333 16.41 8.09 -20.73
C VAL A 333 15.56 7.29 -19.74
N PHE A 334 14.86 8.02 -18.88
CA PHE A 334 13.73 7.57 -18.08
C PHE A 334 12.40 7.98 -18.77
N TYR A 335 11.28 7.82 -18.07
CA TYR A 335 9.96 8.20 -18.54
C TYR A 335 9.87 9.67 -19.01
N GLY A 336 9.00 9.95 -19.99
CA GLY A 336 8.84 11.27 -20.57
C GLY A 336 10.07 11.79 -21.34
N GLY A 337 11.02 10.91 -21.66
CA GLY A 337 12.29 11.29 -22.30
C GLY A 337 13.27 12.00 -21.38
N ALA A 338 13.04 12.01 -20.06
CA ALA A 338 13.96 12.60 -19.09
C ALA A 338 15.35 11.95 -19.18
N SER A 339 16.38 12.73 -19.49
CA SER A 339 17.72 12.17 -19.71
C SER A 339 18.28 11.54 -18.45
N ARG A 340 19.17 10.54 -18.60
CA ARG A 340 19.87 9.93 -17.47
C ARG A 340 20.49 10.98 -16.54
N ALA A 341 21.13 11.99 -17.11
CA ALA A 341 21.72 13.11 -16.37
C ALA A 341 20.65 13.92 -15.59
N SER A 342 19.53 14.29 -16.23
CA SER A 342 18.50 15.11 -15.55
C SER A 342 17.88 14.45 -14.32
N ILE A 343 17.99 13.13 -14.19
CA ILE A 343 17.59 12.38 -12.99
C ILE A 343 18.79 12.09 -12.07
N GLN A 344 19.88 11.51 -12.58
CA GLN A 344 20.98 11.03 -11.74
C GLN A 344 21.86 12.14 -11.16
N ASP A 345 22.00 13.27 -11.86
CA ASP A 345 22.69 14.46 -11.34
C ASP A 345 21.97 15.04 -10.09
N THR A 346 20.73 14.62 -9.82
CA THR A 346 19.98 15.01 -8.60
C THR A 346 20.35 14.18 -7.38
N PHE A 347 21.08 13.06 -7.53
CA PHE A 347 21.39 12.14 -6.44
C PHE A 347 22.54 12.60 -5.55
N ASP A 348 23.46 13.43 -6.09
CA ASP A 348 24.53 14.07 -5.33
C ASP A 348 24.01 15.24 -4.45
N ASP A 349 22.81 15.77 -4.73
CA ASP A 349 22.14 16.73 -3.86
C ASP A 349 21.59 16.03 -2.61
N THR A 350 22.46 15.91 -1.62
CA THR A 350 22.20 15.39 -0.27
C THR A 350 21.69 16.44 0.70
N SER A 351 21.39 17.68 0.25
CA SER A 351 20.79 18.69 1.12
C SER A 351 19.39 18.26 1.60
N PRO A 352 18.95 18.62 2.81
CA PRO A 352 17.60 18.31 3.26
C PRO A 352 16.56 18.97 2.34
N GLN A 353 15.44 18.28 2.09
CA GLN A 353 14.28 18.92 1.46
C GLN A 353 13.86 20.13 2.32
N PRO A 354 13.39 21.24 1.71
CA PRO A 354 13.00 22.44 2.45
C PRO A 354 12.01 22.15 3.59
N ALA A 355 12.20 22.78 4.75
CA ALA A 355 11.32 22.62 5.90
C ALA A 355 9.95 23.30 5.74
N ASP A 356 9.83 24.25 4.79
CA ASP A 356 8.57 24.82 4.34
C ASP A 356 8.09 24.07 3.09
N PRO A 357 6.92 23.40 3.13
CA PRO A 357 6.34 22.73 1.97
C PRO A 357 6.09 23.64 0.77
N GLN A 358 5.92 24.96 0.94
CA GLN A 358 5.73 25.89 -0.18
C GLN A 358 6.95 25.95 -1.10
N ALA A 359 8.16 25.69 -0.57
CA ALA A 359 9.38 25.66 -1.37
C ALA A 359 9.52 24.39 -2.24
N TRP A 360 8.69 23.36 -2.03
CA TRP A 360 8.69 22.14 -2.85
C TRP A 360 8.13 22.38 -4.26
N ASP A 361 7.34 23.45 -4.45
CA ASP A 361 6.84 23.90 -5.76
C ASP A 361 7.81 24.82 -6.53
N SER A 362 9.03 25.03 -6.02
CA SER A 362 10.08 25.74 -6.76
C SER A 362 10.57 24.93 -7.96
N GLU A 363 11.01 25.59 -9.04
CA GLU A 363 11.53 24.90 -10.24
C GLU A 363 12.76 24.04 -9.94
N GLN A 364 13.57 24.45 -8.97
CA GLN A 364 14.70 23.66 -8.46
C GLN A 364 14.21 22.38 -7.78
N ALA A 365 13.20 22.46 -6.90
CA ALA A 365 12.62 21.29 -6.25
C ALA A 365 11.89 20.38 -7.24
N LYS A 366 11.11 20.93 -8.19
CA LYS A 366 10.49 20.15 -9.29
C LYS A 366 11.55 19.39 -10.08
N LYS A 367 12.62 20.05 -10.55
CA LYS A 367 13.72 19.39 -11.27
C LYS A 367 14.37 18.30 -10.40
N ARG A 368 14.66 18.59 -9.13
CA ARG A 368 15.25 17.62 -8.19
C ARG A 368 14.36 16.40 -7.97
N ASN A 369 13.03 16.59 -7.94
CA ASN A 369 12.07 15.59 -7.49
C ASN A 369 11.32 14.85 -8.62
N ALA A 370 11.33 15.36 -9.86
CA ALA A 370 10.63 14.82 -11.03
C ALA A 370 10.79 13.30 -11.21
N LEU A 371 9.71 12.59 -11.54
CA LEU A 371 9.59 11.12 -11.60
C LEU A 371 9.75 10.40 -10.25
N GLY A 372 9.93 11.13 -9.14
CA GLY A 372 10.14 10.56 -7.82
C GLY A 372 8.88 9.90 -7.23
N ILE A 373 9.05 8.85 -6.44
CA ILE A 373 7.99 7.98 -5.91
C ILE A 373 6.89 8.72 -5.14
N HIS A 374 7.17 9.91 -4.60
CA HIS A 374 6.17 10.79 -3.99
C HIS A 374 4.94 11.09 -4.87
N HIS A 375 5.06 11.14 -6.20
CA HIS A 375 3.89 11.32 -7.07
C HIS A 375 2.90 10.15 -6.93
N LEU A 376 3.42 8.92 -6.85
CA LEU A 376 2.60 7.73 -6.61
C LEU A 376 2.05 7.68 -5.17
N ALA A 377 2.80 8.21 -4.20
CA ALA A 377 2.35 8.33 -2.81
C ALA A 377 1.24 9.38 -2.62
N GLN A 378 1.25 10.46 -3.39
CA GLN A 378 0.27 11.55 -3.34
C GLN A 378 -1.01 11.21 -4.11
N HIS A 379 -0.90 10.45 -5.20
CA HIS A 379 -2.05 9.88 -5.90
C HIS A 379 -2.66 8.68 -5.16
N GLY A 380 -1.81 7.82 -4.60
CA GLY A 380 -2.18 6.49 -4.11
C GLY A 380 -2.36 5.48 -5.25
N ILE A 381 -1.97 4.23 -5.01
CA ILE A 381 -2.17 3.12 -5.96
C ILE A 381 -3.36 2.31 -5.44
N CYS A 382 -4.55 2.81 -5.71
CA CYS A 382 -5.83 2.27 -5.26
C CYS A 382 -6.75 1.96 -6.45
N GLY A 383 -7.50 0.86 -6.43
CA GLY A 383 -8.35 0.48 -7.55
C GLY A 383 -8.88 -0.95 -7.47
N ARG A 384 -9.18 -1.55 -8.63
CA ARG A 384 -9.51 -2.98 -8.72
C ARG A 384 -8.23 -3.77 -8.91
N GLY A 385 -7.91 -4.65 -7.95
CA GLY A 385 -6.87 -5.65 -8.15
C GLY A 385 -7.44 -6.91 -8.78
N VAL A 386 -6.66 -7.57 -9.63
CA VAL A 386 -6.91 -8.92 -10.13
C VAL A 386 -5.68 -9.78 -9.88
N LEU A 387 -5.85 -10.94 -9.24
CA LEU A 387 -4.79 -11.94 -9.11
C LEU A 387 -4.95 -13.00 -10.21
N LEU A 388 -3.88 -13.30 -10.95
CA LEU A 388 -3.74 -14.51 -11.75
C LEU A 388 -2.75 -15.46 -11.05
N ASP A 389 -3.26 -16.59 -10.54
CA ASP A 389 -2.50 -17.63 -9.86
C ASP A 389 -1.96 -18.67 -10.87
N VAL A 390 -1.09 -18.18 -11.75
CA VAL A 390 -0.49 -18.95 -12.85
C VAL A 390 0.28 -20.15 -12.31
N PHE A 391 1.01 -19.97 -11.20
CA PHE A 391 1.76 -21.06 -10.57
C PHE A 391 0.86 -22.22 -10.14
N ASP A 392 -0.28 -21.96 -9.52
CA ASP A 392 -1.25 -23.00 -9.15
C ASP A 392 -1.98 -23.58 -10.37
N TYR A 393 -2.37 -22.75 -11.33
CA TYR A 393 -3.01 -23.19 -12.56
C TYR A 393 -2.15 -24.18 -13.33
N LEU A 394 -0.89 -23.82 -13.62
CA LEU A 394 0.06 -24.68 -14.34
C LEU A 394 0.51 -25.89 -13.51
N SER A 395 0.55 -25.77 -12.18
CA SER A 395 0.80 -26.92 -11.29
C SER A 395 -0.26 -28.01 -11.38
N HIS A 396 -1.51 -27.69 -11.76
CA HIS A 396 -2.57 -28.69 -11.93
C HIS A 396 -2.74 -29.13 -13.40
N HIS A 397 -2.65 -28.19 -14.34
CA HIS A 397 -2.97 -28.41 -15.76
C HIS A 397 -1.75 -28.77 -16.63
N GLY A 398 -0.53 -28.42 -16.19
CA GLY A 398 0.70 -28.61 -16.95
C GLY A 398 0.92 -27.57 -18.05
N THR A 399 2.16 -27.51 -18.56
CA THR A 399 2.62 -26.45 -19.47
C THR A 399 2.34 -26.73 -20.95
N HIS A 400 1.88 -27.94 -21.30
CA HIS A 400 1.74 -28.47 -22.67
C HIS A 400 0.73 -27.75 -23.57
N HIS A 401 -0.12 -26.88 -23.01
CA HIS A 401 -1.14 -26.17 -23.79
C HIS A 401 -0.57 -25.00 -24.62
N VAL A 402 0.70 -24.64 -24.41
CA VAL A 402 1.46 -23.66 -25.20
C VAL A 402 2.73 -24.32 -25.74
N LYS A 403 3.02 -24.13 -27.03
CA LYS A 403 4.35 -24.47 -27.58
C LYS A 403 5.34 -23.38 -27.17
N ARG A 404 6.39 -23.75 -26.43
CA ARG A 404 7.44 -22.83 -25.98
C ARG A 404 8.70 -22.99 -26.82
N ASP A 405 9.56 -21.96 -26.80
CA ASP A 405 10.90 -22.00 -27.38
C ASP A 405 11.81 -22.96 -26.59
N ASP A 406 12.89 -23.43 -27.23
CA ASP A 406 13.92 -24.26 -26.59
C ASP A 406 14.74 -23.43 -25.58
N TYR A 407 14.31 -23.46 -24.31
CA TYR A 407 14.99 -22.86 -23.15
C TYR A 407 15.06 -23.88 -22.00
N GLU A 408 16.19 -23.95 -21.29
CA GLU A 408 16.38 -24.86 -20.16
C GLU A 408 15.55 -24.40 -18.93
N TRP A 409 14.47 -25.12 -18.60
CA TRP A 409 13.70 -24.97 -17.36
C TRP A 409 13.39 -26.34 -16.74
N SER A 410 13.03 -26.37 -15.45
CA SER A 410 12.81 -27.61 -14.70
C SER A 410 11.45 -27.63 -13.99
N HIS A 411 11.02 -28.81 -13.52
CA HIS A 411 9.75 -29.00 -12.82
C HIS A 411 9.98 -29.17 -11.31
N TRP A 412 9.17 -28.52 -10.47
CA TRP A 412 9.25 -28.70 -9.02
C TRP A 412 8.52 -29.97 -8.60
N GLN A 413 9.23 -31.11 -8.65
CA GLN A 413 8.71 -32.46 -8.42
C GLN A 413 7.88 -32.66 -7.13
N ALA A 414 8.16 -31.88 -6.08
CA ALA A 414 7.45 -31.97 -4.80
C ALA A 414 6.15 -31.13 -4.72
N TYR A 415 5.79 -30.39 -5.77
CA TYR A 415 4.59 -29.56 -5.84
C TYR A 415 3.74 -29.90 -7.08
N GLY A 416 2.42 -29.73 -7.02
CA GLY A 416 1.53 -29.99 -8.17
C GLY A 416 1.58 -31.40 -8.77
N GLY A 417 2.08 -32.40 -8.02
CA GLY A 417 2.36 -33.72 -8.57
C GLY A 417 3.44 -33.72 -9.68
N GLY A 418 4.37 -32.77 -9.63
CA GLY A 418 5.50 -32.66 -10.58
C GLY A 418 5.18 -32.03 -11.93
N LYS A 419 3.96 -31.52 -12.14
CA LYS A 419 3.54 -30.84 -13.39
C LYS A 419 3.93 -29.35 -13.45
N GLY A 420 4.12 -28.71 -12.31
CA GLY A 420 4.49 -27.30 -12.22
C GLY A 420 5.97 -27.08 -12.54
N TYR A 421 6.28 -25.94 -13.17
CA TYR A 421 7.65 -25.46 -13.30
C TYR A 421 8.26 -25.16 -11.92
N ASP A 422 9.59 -25.12 -11.83
CA ASP A 422 10.30 -24.64 -10.65
C ASP A 422 10.52 -23.12 -10.77
N PRO A 423 9.97 -22.29 -9.85
CA PRO A 423 10.18 -20.85 -9.85
C PRO A 423 11.66 -20.40 -9.70
N ARG A 424 12.57 -21.31 -9.34
CA ARG A 424 14.04 -21.12 -9.38
C ARG A 424 14.66 -21.10 -10.79
N THR A 425 13.88 -21.32 -11.84
CA THR A 425 14.34 -21.27 -13.24
C THR A 425 13.70 -20.08 -13.95
N GLY A 426 14.31 -19.59 -15.03
CA GLY A 426 13.78 -18.48 -15.85
C GLY A 426 12.54 -18.82 -16.67
N PHE A 427 11.60 -19.61 -16.12
CA PHE A 427 10.39 -20.04 -16.79
C PHE A 427 9.55 -18.84 -17.25
N ARG A 428 9.21 -18.86 -18.55
CA ARG A 428 8.50 -17.78 -19.22
C ARG A 428 7.00 -18.05 -19.22
N ILE A 429 6.27 -17.26 -18.45
CA ILE A 429 4.82 -17.19 -18.45
C ILE A 429 4.39 -16.40 -19.69
N THR A 430 3.67 -17.04 -20.59
CA THR A 430 3.20 -16.49 -21.87
C THR A 430 1.86 -15.77 -21.73
N VAL A 431 1.44 -15.04 -22.76
CA VAL A 431 0.08 -14.47 -22.82
C VAL A 431 -1.00 -15.56 -22.74
N ASP A 432 -0.77 -16.71 -23.40
CA ASP A 432 -1.69 -17.84 -23.38
C ASP A 432 -1.84 -18.42 -21.96
N ASP A 433 -0.76 -18.52 -21.19
CA ASP A 433 -0.82 -18.94 -19.78
C ASP A 433 -1.68 -17.98 -18.95
N LEU A 434 -1.52 -16.67 -19.13
CA LEU A 434 -2.30 -15.65 -18.43
C LEU A 434 -3.79 -15.70 -18.80
N LEU A 435 -4.10 -15.83 -20.09
CA LEU A 435 -5.47 -15.94 -20.59
C LEU A 435 -6.14 -17.26 -20.17
N ALA A 436 -5.43 -18.38 -20.20
CA ALA A 436 -5.91 -19.67 -19.73
C ALA A 436 -6.16 -19.66 -18.20
N THR A 437 -5.26 -19.04 -17.44
CA THR A 437 -5.40 -18.81 -15.99
C THR A 437 -6.62 -17.94 -15.70
N ALA A 438 -6.78 -16.80 -16.37
CA ALA A 438 -7.92 -15.89 -16.19
C ALA A 438 -9.27 -16.56 -16.54
N LYS A 439 -9.29 -17.39 -17.59
CA LYS A 439 -10.46 -18.19 -18.00
C LYS A 439 -10.80 -19.27 -16.98
N HIS A 440 -9.81 -20.02 -16.48
CA HIS A 440 -10.01 -21.02 -15.41
C HIS A 440 -10.54 -20.39 -14.12
N GLN A 441 -10.02 -19.22 -13.77
CA GLN A 441 -10.45 -18.42 -12.62
C GLN A 441 -11.78 -17.66 -12.83
N ASN A 442 -12.37 -17.72 -14.03
CA ASN A 442 -13.57 -16.98 -14.43
C ASN A 442 -13.49 -15.46 -14.10
N VAL A 443 -12.35 -14.83 -14.39
CA VAL A 443 -12.13 -13.40 -14.12
C VAL A 443 -11.92 -12.60 -15.40
N THR A 444 -12.74 -11.56 -15.58
CA THR A 444 -12.58 -10.60 -16.68
C THR A 444 -11.60 -9.50 -16.29
N LEU A 445 -10.56 -9.33 -17.12
CA LEU A 445 -9.59 -8.23 -17.08
C LEU A 445 -10.24 -6.95 -17.66
N ARG A 446 -9.92 -5.78 -17.09
CA ARG A 446 -10.54 -4.49 -17.42
C ARG A 446 -9.51 -3.35 -17.34
N ARG A 447 -9.79 -2.26 -18.08
CA ARG A 447 -9.06 -0.99 -17.91
C ARG A 447 -9.01 -0.57 -16.45
N GLY A 448 -7.83 -0.12 -16.02
CA GLY A 448 -7.59 0.37 -14.67
C GLY A 448 -7.49 -0.74 -13.62
N ASP A 449 -7.51 -2.02 -14.03
CA ASP A 449 -7.11 -3.10 -13.15
C ASP A 449 -5.61 -2.96 -12.80
N ILE A 450 -5.28 -3.34 -11.57
CA ILE A 450 -3.91 -3.56 -11.11
C ILE A 450 -3.69 -5.08 -11.19
N LEU A 451 -2.79 -5.52 -12.07
CA LEU A 451 -2.58 -6.93 -12.37
C LEU A 451 -1.54 -7.53 -11.43
N LEU A 452 -1.94 -8.52 -10.63
CA LEU A 452 -1.04 -9.29 -9.76
C LEU A 452 -0.83 -10.68 -10.40
N VAL A 453 0.41 -11.08 -10.62
CA VAL A 453 0.77 -12.41 -11.15
C VAL A 453 1.53 -13.20 -10.09
N ARG A 454 0.99 -14.36 -9.67
CA ARG A 454 1.71 -15.30 -8.80
C ARG A 454 2.48 -16.30 -9.65
N SER A 455 3.79 -16.08 -9.72
CA SER A 455 4.81 -16.96 -10.31
C SER A 455 5.30 -18.06 -9.34
N GLY A 456 4.92 -17.97 -8.06
CA GLY A 456 5.22 -18.99 -7.06
C GLY A 456 6.60 -18.86 -6.43
N PHE A 457 7.32 -17.77 -6.69
CA PHE A 457 8.58 -17.45 -6.03
C PHE A 457 8.45 -17.52 -4.50
N THR A 458 7.40 -16.94 -3.90
CA THR A 458 7.26 -16.88 -2.43
C THR A 458 6.99 -18.27 -1.85
N ALA A 459 6.10 -19.06 -2.47
CA ALA A 459 5.90 -20.48 -2.15
C ALA A 459 7.22 -21.28 -2.24
N ARG A 460 7.99 -21.08 -3.32
CA ARG A 460 9.26 -21.75 -3.52
C ARG A 460 10.30 -21.34 -2.49
N TYR A 461 10.44 -20.04 -2.21
CA TYR A 461 11.36 -19.52 -1.19
C TYR A 461 11.11 -20.15 0.18
N TYR A 462 9.85 -20.24 0.61
CA TYR A 462 9.51 -20.88 1.88
C TYR A 462 9.84 -22.39 1.90
N SER A 463 9.79 -23.09 0.76
CA SER A 463 10.17 -24.51 0.66
C SER A 463 11.67 -24.80 0.80
N LEU A 464 12.53 -23.80 0.55
CA LEU A 464 13.98 -23.97 0.52
C LEU A 464 14.61 -23.83 1.92
N THR A 465 15.75 -24.48 2.13
CA THR A 465 16.62 -24.25 3.30
C THR A 465 17.31 -22.88 3.24
N PRO A 466 17.82 -22.33 4.37
CA PRO A 466 18.59 -21.09 4.37
C PRO A 466 19.82 -21.11 3.45
N ALA A 467 20.45 -22.27 3.26
CA ALA A 467 21.60 -22.43 2.37
C ALA A 467 21.19 -22.27 0.89
N GLU A 468 20.14 -22.95 0.45
CA GLU A 468 19.62 -22.83 -0.92
C GLU A 468 19.06 -21.43 -1.22
N ARG A 469 18.49 -20.74 -0.23
CA ARG A 469 18.04 -19.34 -0.38
C ARG A 469 19.23 -18.40 -0.61
N ALA A 470 20.31 -18.57 0.13
CA ALA A 470 21.54 -17.83 -0.08
C ALA A 470 22.19 -18.17 -1.44
N GLU A 471 22.19 -19.45 -1.83
CA GLU A 471 22.65 -19.90 -3.15
C GLU A 471 21.85 -19.25 -4.29
N TRP A 472 20.52 -19.21 -4.18
CA TRP A 472 19.64 -18.57 -5.17
C TRP A 472 19.87 -17.05 -5.27
N SER A 473 20.28 -16.40 -4.18
CA SER A 473 20.64 -14.98 -4.18
C SER A 473 21.97 -14.66 -4.89
N ASN A 474 22.83 -15.66 -5.13
CA ASN A 474 24.12 -15.46 -5.77
C ASN A 474 23.96 -14.98 -7.23
N PRO A 475 24.78 -14.01 -7.69
CA PRO A 475 24.81 -13.63 -9.10
C PRO A 475 25.05 -14.84 -9.99
N ALA A 476 24.16 -15.04 -10.98
CA ALA A 476 24.35 -16.08 -11.99
C ALA A 476 25.73 -15.88 -12.66
N PRO A 477 26.58 -16.92 -12.74
CA PRO A 477 27.88 -16.84 -13.39
C PRO A 477 27.70 -16.60 -14.90
N ALA A 478 28.73 -16.02 -15.53
CA ALA A 478 28.72 -15.69 -16.97
C ALA A 478 28.57 -16.92 -17.89
N SER A 479 28.67 -18.13 -17.36
CA SER A 479 28.40 -19.41 -18.03
C SER A 479 26.92 -19.84 -18.02
N GLY A 480 26.02 -19.06 -17.40
CA GLY A 480 24.57 -19.22 -17.55
C GLY A 480 23.96 -20.45 -16.87
N ARG A 481 24.36 -20.77 -15.63
CA ARG A 481 23.71 -21.78 -14.78
C ARG A 481 23.81 -21.43 -13.30
N ALA A 482 22.78 -21.76 -12.51
CA ALA A 482 22.77 -21.75 -11.04
C ALA A 482 23.10 -20.37 -10.40
N GLY A 483 22.05 -19.59 -10.15
CA GLY A 483 22.11 -18.32 -9.42
C GLY A 483 20.75 -17.63 -9.49
N MET A 484 20.74 -16.29 -9.56
CA MET A 484 19.53 -15.47 -9.70
C MET A 484 18.76 -15.66 -11.02
N GLU A 485 18.06 -16.77 -11.15
CA GLU A 485 17.04 -17.05 -12.17
C GLU A 485 15.65 -17.09 -11.51
N PHE A 486 14.64 -16.50 -12.15
CA PHE A 486 13.28 -16.38 -11.59
C PHE A 486 12.22 -16.57 -12.67
N ALA A 487 11.16 -17.31 -12.35
CA ALA A 487 9.98 -17.39 -13.20
C ALA A 487 9.19 -16.08 -13.18
N GLY A 488 8.67 -15.66 -14.33
CA GLY A 488 7.93 -14.40 -14.49
C GLY A 488 7.31 -14.29 -15.88
N VAL A 489 6.76 -13.13 -16.23
CA VAL A 489 6.21 -12.93 -17.58
C VAL A 489 7.31 -12.83 -18.65
N GLU A 490 7.03 -13.32 -19.86
CA GLU A 490 7.93 -13.18 -21.00
C GLU A 490 8.08 -11.73 -21.48
N GLN A 491 9.13 -11.44 -22.25
CA GLN A 491 9.45 -10.11 -22.77
C GLN A 491 8.98 -9.88 -24.23
N SER A 492 8.10 -10.76 -24.72
CA SER A 492 7.62 -10.75 -26.11
C SER A 492 6.79 -9.49 -26.44
N ASP A 493 6.74 -9.10 -27.72
CA ASP A 493 5.82 -8.04 -28.15
C ASP A 493 4.34 -8.42 -28.00
N ALA A 494 4.03 -9.73 -27.92
CA ALA A 494 2.68 -10.19 -27.57
C ALA A 494 2.36 -9.91 -26.09
N MET A 495 3.29 -10.12 -25.16
CA MET A 495 3.12 -9.74 -23.76
C MET A 495 3.01 -8.23 -23.59
N LYS A 496 3.79 -7.45 -24.34
CA LYS A 496 3.66 -5.98 -24.33
C LYS A 496 2.29 -5.54 -24.84
N ALA A 497 1.83 -6.08 -25.97
CA ALA A 497 0.48 -5.82 -26.47
C ALA A 497 -0.58 -6.19 -25.43
N PHE A 498 -0.51 -7.38 -24.83
CA PHE A 498 -1.43 -7.81 -23.77
C PHE A 498 -1.47 -6.83 -22.59
N LEU A 499 -0.32 -6.42 -22.05
CA LEU A 499 -0.26 -5.53 -20.88
C LEU A 499 -0.77 -4.11 -21.19
N TRP A 500 -0.47 -3.58 -22.37
CA TRP A 500 -0.90 -2.23 -22.76
C TRP A 500 -2.34 -2.18 -23.26
N ASP A 501 -2.78 -3.13 -24.09
CA ASP A 501 -4.11 -3.13 -24.72
C ASP A 501 -5.24 -3.47 -23.73
N HIS A 502 -4.95 -4.23 -22.65
CA HIS A 502 -5.87 -4.36 -21.52
C HIS A 502 -5.94 -3.10 -20.63
N HIS A 503 -5.00 -2.16 -20.83
CA HIS A 503 -4.88 -0.91 -20.08
C HIS A 503 -4.81 -1.13 -18.56
N PHE A 504 -3.81 -1.89 -18.09
CA PHE A 504 -3.53 -2.01 -16.66
C PHE A 504 -2.96 -0.69 -16.11
N ALA A 505 -3.33 -0.35 -14.88
CA ALA A 505 -2.81 0.84 -14.20
C ALA A 505 -1.38 0.63 -13.66
N ALA A 506 -1.11 -0.59 -13.19
CA ALA A 506 0.19 -1.06 -12.75
C ALA A 506 0.21 -2.60 -12.75
N VAL A 507 1.41 -3.18 -12.69
CA VAL A 507 1.62 -4.64 -12.58
C VAL A 507 2.38 -4.98 -11.30
N ALA A 508 2.15 -6.15 -10.74
CA ALA A 508 2.91 -6.66 -9.59
C ALA A 508 3.04 -8.19 -9.61
N GLY A 509 4.03 -8.73 -8.88
CA GLY A 509 4.22 -10.17 -8.69
C GLY A 509 4.95 -10.52 -7.40
N ASP A 510 5.04 -11.82 -7.12
CA ASP A 510 5.73 -12.37 -5.95
C ASP A 510 7.24 -12.59 -6.15
N SER A 511 7.74 -12.44 -7.37
CA SER A 511 9.14 -12.62 -7.77
C SER A 511 10.02 -11.38 -7.49
N PRO A 512 11.36 -11.52 -7.35
CA PRO A 512 12.34 -10.42 -7.38
C PRO A 512 12.51 -9.78 -8.78
N ALA A 513 11.80 -10.27 -9.79
CA ALA A 513 11.65 -9.63 -11.10
C ALA A 513 10.23 -9.93 -11.61
N PHE A 514 9.45 -8.93 -12.01
CA PHE A 514 8.14 -9.20 -12.63
C PHE A 514 8.26 -10.03 -13.92
N GLU A 515 9.31 -9.78 -14.69
CA GLU A 515 9.67 -10.54 -15.89
C GLU A 515 10.53 -11.79 -15.60
N ALA A 516 10.46 -12.78 -16.49
CA ALA A 516 11.26 -14.00 -16.40
C ALA A 516 12.76 -13.70 -16.54
N ARG A 517 13.57 -14.11 -15.56
CA ARG A 517 15.02 -13.87 -15.54
C ARG A 517 15.80 -15.17 -15.77
N PRO A 518 16.73 -15.23 -16.75
CA PRO A 518 17.23 -14.12 -17.58
C PRO A 518 16.29 -13.72 -18.71
N THR A 519 16.36 -12.46 -19.12
CA THR A 519 15.79 -11.97 -20.39
C THR A 519 16.35 -12.77 -21.56
N LYS A 520 15.51 -13.10 -22.55
CA LYS A 520 15.92 -13.91 -23.71
C LYS A 520 16.85 -13.10 -24.63
N GLN A 521 17.83 -13.76 -25.24
CA GLN A 521 18.78 -13.08 -26.13
C GLN A 521 18.04 -12.46 -27.33
N GLY A 522 18.23 -11.16 -27.54
CA GLY A 522 17.55 -10.38 -28.58
C GLY A 522 16.25 -9.70 -28.13
N GLU A 523 15.75 -10.01 -26.92
CA GLU A 523 14.63 -9.30 -26.31
C GLU A 523 15.14 -8.20 -25.36
N CYS A 524 14.37 -7.11 -25.25
CA CYS A 524 14.61 -5.99 -24.33
C CYS A 524 14.01 -6.32 -22.95
N MET A 525 14.57 -5.79 -21.85
CA MET A 525 13.98 -6.02 -20.53
C MET A 525 12.60 -5.37 -20.46
N LEU A 526 11.61 -6.09 -19.93
CA LEU A 526 10.26 -5.56 -19.77
C LEU A 526 10.26 -4.33 -18.85
N HIS A 527 11.16 -4.28 -17.86
CA HIS A 527 11.45 -3.08 -17.04
C HIS A 527 11.68 -1.80 -17.86
N GLU A 528 12.41 -1.87 -18.98
CA GLU A 528 12.68 -0.71 -19.85
C GLU A 528 11.40 -0.24 -20.54
N THR A 529 10.54 -1.17 -20.93
CA THR A 529 9.25 -0.88 -21.57
C THR A 529 8.28 -0.27 -20.56
N LEU A 530 8.03 -0.96 -19.44
CA LEU A 530 7.04 -0.55 -18.44
C LEU A 530 7.41 0.80 -17.80
N LEU A 531 8.59 0.89 -17.19
CA LEU A 531 8.97 2.08 -16.41
C LEU A 531 9.31 3.26 -17.33
N ALA A 532 10.15 3.06 -18.35
CA ALA A 532 10.69 4.17 -19.13
C ALA A 532 9.92 4.49 -20.42
N MET A 533 9.29 3.52 -21.09
CA MET A 533 8.48 3.80 -22.30
C MET A 533 7.01 4.12 -21.98
N TRP A 534 6.43 3.51 -20.92
CA TRP A 534 5.01 3.65 -20.60
C TRP A 534 4.68 4.43 -19.31
N GLY A 535 5.62 4.51 -18.38
CA GLY A 535 5.35 5.06 -17.05
C GLY A 535 4.46 4.13 -16.20
N MET A 536 4.54 2.82 -16.41
CA MET A 536 3.82 1.79 -15.65
C MET A 536 4.67 1.30 -14.48
N PRO A 537 4.27 1.55 -13.22
CA PRO A 537 4.99 1.06 -12.05
C PRO A 537 4.98 -0.48 -11.95
N ILE A 538 6.07 -1.03 -11.41
CA ILE A 538 6.25 -2.47 -11.20
C ILE A 538 6.29 -2.76 -9.70
N GLY A 539 5.47 -3.73 -9.27
CA GLY A 539 5.47 -4.25 -7.91
C GLY A 539 6.24 -5.59 -7.84
N GLU A 540 7.26 -5.68 -6.99
CA GLU A 540 8.05 -6.91 -6.83
C GLU A 540 7.94 -7.47 -5.41
N LEU A 541 8.18 -8.77 -5.25
CA LEU A 541 8.23 -9.47 -3.95
C LEU A 541 6.95 -9.32 -3.10
N PHE A 542 5.77 -9.24 -3.70
CA PHE A 542 4.50 -9.25 -2.95
C PHE A 542 4.24 -10.64 -2.33
N ASP A 543 3.76 -10.69 -1.08
CA ASP A 543 3.29 -11.96 -0.50
C ASP A 543 1.87 -12.25 -1.02
N LEU A 544 1.80 -13.11 -2.03
CA LEU A 544 0.55 -13.49 -2.70
C LEU A 544 -0.05 -14.79 -2.15
N GLU A 545 0.57 -15.46 -1.18
CA GLU A 545 0.12 -16.78 -0.68
C GLU A 545 -1.22 -16.68 0.05
N ALA A 546 -1.32 -15.76 1.01
CA ALA A 546 -2.55 -15.49 1.75
C ALA A 546 -3.67 -14.90 0.84
N LEU A 547 -3.29 -14.21 -0.23
CA LEU A 547 -4.22 -13.68 -1.22
C LEU A 547 -4.78 -14.80 -2.10
N ALA A 548 -3.93 -15.66 -2.67
CA ALA A 548 -4.33 -16.80 -3.50
C ALA A 548 -5.27 -17.74 -2.73
N GLN A 549 -4.94 -18.05 -1.48
CA GLN A 549 -5.81 -18.83 -0.60
C GLN A 549 -7.16 -18.12 -0.34
N THR A 550 -7.16 -16.80 -0.11
CA THR A 550 -8.41 -16.03 0.06
C THR A 550 -9.25 -16.01 -1.23
N CYS A 551 -8.63 -15.85 -2.41
CA CYS A 551 -9.33 -15.90 -3.70
C CYS A 551 -9.99 -17.26 -3.94
N LYS A 552 -9.29 -18.36 -3.61
CA LYS A 552 -9.81 -19.74 -3.67
C LYS A 552 -11.00 -19.94 -2.72
N GLU A 553 -10.88 -19.50 -1.47
CA GLU A 553 -11.96 -19.58 -0.47
C GLU A 553 -13.20 -18.75 -0.83
N GLN A 554 -13.03 -17.61 -1.51
CA GLN A 554 -14.13 -16.75 -1.95
C GLN A 554 -14.67 -17.11 -3.34
N GLY A 555 -14.03 -18.02 -4.08
CA GLY A 555 -14.31 -18.27 -5.50
C GLY A 555 -14.16 -17.02 -6.38
N ARG A 556 -13.35 -16.04 -5.95
CA ARG A 556 -13.35 -14.67 -6.49
C ARG A 556 -11.94 -14.12 -6.60
N TRP A 557 -11.53 -13.78 -7.81
CA TRP A 557 -10.15 -13.41 -8.14
C TRP A 557 -9.90 -11.92 -8.37
N SER A 558 -10.91 -11.08 -8.06
CA SER A 558 -10.75 -9.63 -7.97
C SER A 558 -11.22 -9.07 -6.63
N PHE A 559 -10.58 -7.98 -6.23
CA PHE A 559 -10.63 -7.36 -4.90
C PHE A 559 -10.39 -5.86 -5.02
N TYR A 560 -10.69 -5.11 -3.97
CA TYR A 560 -10.25 -3.71 -3.87
C TYR A 560 -8.77 -3.72 -3.47
N PHE A 561 -7.91 -3.20 -4.33
CA PHE A 561 -6.49 -3.06 -4.05
C PHE A 561 -6.22 -1.66 -3.51
N SER A 562 -5.37 -1.57 -2.48
CA SER A 562 -4.92 -0.30 -1.91
C SER A 562 -3.46 -0.41 -1.50
N SER A 563 -2.64 0.50 -2.01
CA SER A 563 -1.22 0.63 -1.70
C SER A 563 -0.81 2.10 -1.63
N TRP A 564 0.01 2.41 -0.63
CA TRP A 564 0.47 3.77 -0.33
C TRP A 564 1.99 3.79 -0.16
N PRO A 565 2.75 4.08 -1.24
CA PRO A 565 4.18 4.30 -1.18
C PRO A 565 4.59 5.38 -0.17
N LEU A 566 5.85 5.36 0.26
CA LEU A 566 6.46 6.44 1.04
C LEU A 566 6.39 7.76 0.24
N ASN A 567 5.94 8.84 0.89
CA ASN A 567 5.89 10.18 0.32
C ASN A 567 7.30 10.82 0.29
N LEU A 568 8.22 10.17 -0.42
CA LEU A 568 9.65 10.46 -0.48
C LEU A 568 9.96 11.27 -1.75
N PHE A 569 10.09 12.59 -1.58
CA PHE A 569 10.39 13.53 -2.65
C PHE A 569 11.72 13.18 -3.34
N GLY A 570 11.68 12.98 -4.66
CA GLY A 570 12.83 12.50 -5.45
C GLY A 570 13.22 11.02 -5.26
N GLY A 571 12.51 10.27 -4.42
CA GLY A 571 12.81 8.87 -4.13
C GLY A 571 12.65 7.94 -5.35
N VAL A 572 13.48 6.90 -5.43
CA VAL A 572 13.56 6.01 -6.60
C VAL A 572 12.47 4.92 -6.60
N ALA A 573 12.17 4.37 -5.42
CA ALA A 573 11.22 3.31 -5.17
C ALA A 573 10.75 3.38 -3.71
N SER A 574 9.77 2.56 -3.34
CA SER A 574 9.25 2.44 -1.97
C SER A 574 8.99 0.99 -1.62
N CYS A 575 8.95 0.65 -0.33
CA CYS A 575 8.21 -0.54 0.11
C CYS A 575 6.74 -0.45 -0.32
N ALA A 576 6.11 -1.59 -0.65
CA ALA A 576 4.81 -1.65 -1.29
C ALA A 576 3.66 -1.09 -0.42
N ASN A 577 3.64 -1.40 0.88
CA ASN A 577 2.56 -1.04 1.80
C ASN A 577 1.16 -1.37 1.19
N ALA A 578 1.02 -2.61 0.71
CA ALA A 578 -0.08 -3.04 -0.15
C ALA A 578 -1.08 -3.99 0.54
N SER A 579 -2.33 -3.92 0.12
CA SER A 579 -3.45 -4.69 0.68
C SER A 579 -4.52 -5.00 -0.36
N ALA A 580 -5.26 -6.09 -0.12
CA ALA A 580 -6.42 -6.52 -0.90
C ALA A 580 -7.64 -6.72 0.02
N THR A 581 -8.77 -6.09 -0.29
CA THR A 581 -10.01 -6.14 0.50
C THR A 581 -11.17 -6.72 -0.31
N PHE A 582 -11.95 -7.60 0.33
CA PHE A 582 -12.99 -8.43 -0.30
C PHE A 582 -14.44 -8.06 0.06
#